data_AF-V5IG67-F1
#
_entry.id   AF-V5IG67-F1
#
_cell.length_a   1.000
_cell.length_b   1.000
_cell.length_c   1.000
_cell.angle_alpha   90.00
_cell.angle_beta   90.00
_cell.angle_gamma   90.00
#
_symmetry.space_group_name_H-M   'P 1'
#
loop_
_entity.id
_entity.type
_entity.pdbx_description
1 polymer ?
#
loop_
_entity_poly.entity_id
_entity_poly.type
_entity_poly.pdbx_seq_one_letter_code
_entity_poly.pdbx_strand_id
1 'polypeptide(L)'
;STNCALCPFPETLEHVFLYCTNAELFWAELRAVLQIDLYVEWKSAKFLLFGDSAQSRAWELLALLGLYALWRSRTDHLEVREGSKPAWQHFCDGFLYVSSLLEVTEQQGLECWSLIGARLHNRALKAHGK
;
A
#
# COMPACT_ATOMS: atom_id res chain seq x y z
N SER A 1 25.09 -6.63 7.64
CA SER A 1 24.06 -7.10 8.58
C SER A 1 23.03 -7.89 7.79
N THR A 2 22.53 -9.02 8.31
CA THR A 2 21.39 -9.78 7.74
C THR A 2 20.04 -9.31 8.29
N ASN A 3 20.04 -8.34 9.21
CA ASN A 3 18.84 -7.78 9.80
C ASN A 3 18.27 -6.64 8.96
N CYS A 4 16.98 -6.38 9.15
CA CYS A 4 16.27 -5.29 8.50
C CYS A 4 16.95 -3.94 8.80
N ALA A 5 16.93 -3.02 7.84
CA ALA A 5 17.52 -1.69 8.07
C ALA A 5 16.69 -0.82 9.02
N LEU A 6 15.42 -1.19 9.26
CA LEU A 6 14.47 -0.39 10.04
C LEU A 6 14.15 -0.99 11.42
N CYS A 7 14.51 -2.25 11.68
CA CYS A 7 14.20 -2.93 12.93
C CYS A 7 15.19 -4.08 13.21
N PRO A 8 15.24 -4.64 14.43
CA PRO A 8 16.29 -5.59 14.81
C PRO A 8 16.08 -7.03 14.31
N PHE A 9 15.08 -7.30 13.48
CA PHE A 9 14.74 -8.65 13.02
C PHE A 9 15.50 -9.06 11.74
N PRO A 10 15.74 -10.35 11.50
CA PRO A 10 16.29 -10.85 10.24
C PRO A 10 15.47 -10.40 9.03
N GLU A 11 16.15 -9.97 7.97
CA GLU A 11 15.46 -9.51 6.77
C GLU A 11 15.09 -10.67 5.85
N THR A 12 13.79 -10.77 5.57
CA THR A 12 13.21 -11.60 4.51
C THR A 12 12.18 -10.79 3.74
N LEU A 13 11.77 -11.25 2.56
CA LEU A 13 10.67 -10.59 1.82
C LEU A 13 9.38 -10.56 2.65
N GLU A 14 9.06 -11.66 3.32
CA GLU A 14 7.88 -11.74 4.19
C GLU A 14 7.97 -10.72 5.33
N HIS A 15 9.14 -10.59 5.97
CA HIS A 15 9.36 -9.58 6.99
C HIS A 15 9.19 -8.16 6.43
N VAL A 16 9.87 -7.82 5.33
CA VAL A 16 9.79 -6.48 4.72
C VAL A 16 8.36 -6.07 4.39
N PHE A 17 7.55 -7.02 3.91
CA PHE A 17 6.19 -6.73 3.46
C PHE A 17 5.10 -6.86 4.52
N LEU A 18 5.30 -7.65 5.59
CA LEU A 18 4.24 -7.93 6.56
C LEU A 18 4.60 -7.65 8.02
N TYR A 19 5.83 -7.97 8.44
CA TYR A 19 6.19 -7.99 9.87
C TYR A 19 7.22 -6.93 10.27
N CYS A 20 7.73 -6.15 9.32
CA CYS A 20 8.50 -4.96 9.61
C CYS A 20 7.57 -3.91 10.22
N THR A 21 8.03 -3.16 11.22
CA THR A 21 7.22 -2.10 11.87
C THR A 21 6.66 -1.11 10.84
N ASN A 22 7.42 -0.78 9.79
CA ASN A 22 6.93 0.06 8.70
C ASN A 22 5.74 -0.57 7.95
N ALA A 23 5.79 -1.88 7.70
CA ALA A 23 4.73 -2.62 7.04
C ALA A 23 3.47 -2.74 7.91
N GLU A 24 3.63 -3.12 9.18
CA GLU A 24 2.50 -3.26 10.11
C GLU A 24 1.72 -1.95 10.26
N LEU A 25 2.45 -0.84 10.46
CA LEU A 25 1.85 0.50 10.55
C LEU A 25 1.16 0.89 9.24
N PHE A 26 1.82 0.67 8.10
CA PHE A 26 1.26 0.98 6.79
C PHE A 26 -0.06 0.23 6.52
N TRP A 27 -0.09 -1.09 6.74
CA TRP A 27 -1.29 -1.88 6.48
C TRP A 27 -2.42 -1.57 7.45
N ALA A 28 -2.12 -1.33 8.73
CA ALA A 28 -3.11 -0.90 9.72
C ALA A 28 -3.71 0.45 9.34
N GLU A 29 -2.85 1.40 8.95
CA GLU A 29 -3.27 2.71 8.51
C GLU A 29 -4.12 2.67 7.23
N LEU A 30 -3.71 1.87 6.24
CA LEU A 30 -4.47 1.66 5.01
C LEU A 30 -5.89 1.19 5.29
N ARG A 31 -6.04 0.13 6.11
CA ARG A 31 -7.36 -0.38 6.53
C ARG A 31 -8.19 0.68 7.24
N ALA A 32 -7.59 1.42 8.18
CA ALA A 32 -8.28 2.44 8.95
C ALA A 32 -8.78 3.61 8.08
N VAL A 33 -7.93 4.09 7.16
CA VAL A 33 -8.25 5.20 6.25
C VAL A 33 -9.30 4.80 5.25
N LEU A 34 -9.11 3.64 4.62
CA LEU A 34 -9.99 3.15 3.58
C LEU A 34 -11.25 2.50 4.13
N GLN A 35 -11.34 2.21 5.43
CA GLN A 35 -12.44 1.48 6.05
C GLN A 35 -12.75 0.18 5.28
N ILE A 36 -11.70 -0.61 5.04
CA ILE A 36 -11.75 -1.87 4.31
C ILE A 36 -11.20 -3.00 5.17
N ASP A 37 -11.65 -4.21 4.88
CA ASP A 37 -11.21 -5.43 5.56
C ASP A 37 -10.12 -6.16 4.75
N LEU A 38 -9.03 -5.44 4.48
CA LEU A 38 -7.88 -5.96 3.72
C LEU A 38 -6.77 -6.44 4.67
N TYR A 39 -6.76 -7.75 4.95
CA TYR A 39 -5.65 -8.41 5.65
C TYR A 39 -4.76 -9.12 4.65
N VAL A 40 -3.53 -8.62 4.53
CA VAL A 40 -2.53 -9.19 3.64
C VAL A 40 -1.81 -10.31 4.38
N GLU A 41 -1.82 -11.50 3.79
CA GLU A 41 -1.06 -12.66 4.24
C GLU A 41 0.10 -12.91 3.27
N TRP A 42 1.10 -13.69 3.69
CA TRP A 42 2.23 -13.96 2.81
C TRP A 42 1.83 -14.64 1.50
N LYS A 43 0.90 -15.59 1.57
CA LYS A 43 0.38 -16.28 0.39
C LYS A 43 -0.37 -15.32 -0.54
N SER A 44 -1.26 -14.48 0.00
CA SER A 44 -2.03 -13.54 -0.81
C SER A 44 -1.15 -12.43 -1.40
N ALA A 45 -0.16 -11.92 -0.65
CA ALA A 45 0.82 -10.96 -1.17
C ALA A 45 1.67 -11.56 -2.31
N LYS A 46 2.19 -12.77 -2.10
CA LYS A 46 3.11 -13.42 -3.05
C LYS A 46 2.47 -13.75 -4.39
N PHE A 47 1.19 -14.11 -4.37
CA PHE A 47 0.46 -14.53 -5.58
C PHE A 47 -0.60 -13.52 -6.03
N LEU A 48 -0.73 -12.38 -5.33
CA LEU A 48 -1.83 -11.41 -5.50
C LEU A 48 -3.18 -12.11 -5.63
N LEU A 49 -3.52 -12.92 -4.64
CA LEU A 49 -4.75 -13.71 -4.62
C LEU A 49 -5.63 -13.27 -3.44
N PHE A 50 -6.68 -12.49 -3.71
CA PHE A 50 -7.56 -11.90 -2.69
C PHE A 50 -9.01 -12.42 -2.79
N GLY A 51 -9.16 -13.69 -3.16
CA GLY A 51 -10.45 -14.39 -3.28
C GLY A 51 -11.25 -13.99 -4.52
N ASP A 52 -12.53 -14.37 -4.54
CA ASP A 52 -13.43 -14.21 -5.70
C ASP A 52 -14.59 -13.24 -5.44
N SER A 53 -14.43 -12.33 -4.49
CA SER A 53 -15.43 -11.30 -4.20
C SER A 53 -15.47 -10.24 -5.30
N ALA A 54 -16.57 -9.49 -5.39
CA ALA A 54 -16.65 -8.35 -6.31
C ALA A 54 -15.59 -7.27 -6.04
N GLN A 55 -15.01 -7.23 -4.83
CA GLN A 55 -13.94 -6.29 -4.47
C GLN A 55 -12.52 -6.86 -4.66
N SER A 56 -12.38 -8.14 -5.04
CA SER A 56 -11.09 -8.83 -5.02
C SER A 56 -10.06 -8.18 -5.94
N ARG A 57 -10.47 -7.69 -7.10
CA ARG A 57 -9.57 -6.94 -8.00
C ARG A 57 -9.12 -5.60 -7.42
N ALA A 58 -10.01 -4.89 -6.72
CA ALA A 58 -9.62 -3.68 -6.00
C ALA A 58 -8.62 -4.01 -4.88
N TRP A 59 -8.80 -5.14 -4.19
CA TRP A 59 -7.88 -5.58 -3.14
C TRP A 59 -6.52 -5.99 -3.69
N GLU A 60 -6.49 -6.66 -4.84
CA GLU A 60 -5.25 -6.96 -5.57
C GLU A 60 -4.48 -5.69 -5.93
N LEU A 61 -5.16 -4.68 -6.48
CA LEU A 61 -4.52 -3.41 -6.82
C LEU A 61 -4.04 -2.64 -5.58
N LEU A 62 -4.84 -2.58 -4.52
CA LEU A 62 -4.44 -1.94 -3.27
C LEU A 62 -3.24 -2.66 -2.62
N ALA A 63 -3.26 -3.99 -2.61
CA ALA A 63 -2.16 -4.79 -2.09
C ALA A 63 -0.90 -4.60 -2.94
N LEU A 64 -1.01 -4.64 -4.27
CA LEU A 64 0.12 -4.40 -5.18
C LEU A 64 0.74 -3.01 -4.95
N LEU A 65 -0.09 -1.97 -4.88
CA LEU A 65 0.36 -0.60 -4.59
C LEU A 65 1.03 -0.50 -3.21
N GLY A 66 0.47 -1.18 -2.20
CA GLY A 66 1.05 -1.22 -0.86
C GLY A 66 2.41 -1.93 -0.81
N LEU A 67 2.54 -3.09 -1.47
CA LEU A 67 3.80 -3.81 -1.60
C LEU A 67 4.86 -2.97 -2.32
N TYR A 68 4.48 -2.31 -3.42
CA TYR A 68 5.35 -1.38 -4.13
C TYR A 68 5.80 -0.23 -3.22
N ALA A 69 4.87 0.39 -2.50
CA ALA A 69 5.16 1.51 -1.62
C ALA A 69 6.11 1.15 -0.47
N LEU A 70 5.92 -0.01 0.15
CA LEU A 70 6.81 -0.54 1.18
C LEU A 70 8.20 -0.82 0.62
N TRP A 71 8.28 -1.45 -0.56
CA TRP A 71 9.56 -1.68 -1.23
C TRP A 71 10.28 -0.38 -1.53
N ARG A 72 9.60 0.60 -2.15
CA ARG A 72 10.16 1.89 -2.51
C ARG A 72 10.66 2.67 -1.31
N SER A 73 9.87 2.75 -0.25
CA SER A 73 10.27 3.44 0.99
C SER A 73 11.51 2.79 1.60
N ARG A 74 11.59 1.45 1.57
CA ARG A 74 12.77 0.71 2.00
C ARG A 74 13.99 1.01 1.12
N THR A 75 13.85 0.94 -0.20
CA THR A 75 14.95 1.20 -1.14
C THR A 75 15.48 2.62 -0.99
N ASP A 76 14.60 3.61 -0.87
CA ASP A 76 15.01 5.00 -0.69
C ASP A 76 15.84 5.19 0.59
N HIS A 77 15.49 4.50 1.69
CA HIS A 77 16.27 4.50 2.92
C HIS A 77 17.65 3.81 2.76
N LEU A 78 17.70 2.68 2.06
CA LEU A 78 18.94 1.95 1.83
C LEU A 78 19.91 2.71 0.92
N GLU A 79 19.39 3.36 -0.12
CA GLU A 79 20.16 4.13 -1.09
C GLU A 79 20.47 5.55 -0.61
N VAL A 80 19.97 5.96 0.56
CA VAL A 80 20.12 7.32 1.11
C VAL A 80 19.69 8.37 0.07
N ARG A 81 18.56 8.10 -0.59
CA ARG A 81 18.04 9.00 -1.64
C ARG A 81 17.66 10.36 -1.06
N GLU A 82 18.15 11.43 -1.68
CA GLU A 82 17.64 12.78 -1.42
C GLU A 82 16.14 12.84 -1.74
N GLY A 83 15.36 13.38 -0.80
CA GLY A 83 13.90 13.42 -0.92
C GLY A 83 13.21 12.06 -0.73
N SER A 84 13.82 11.13 0.02
CA SER A 84 13.18 9.85 0.37
C SER A 84 11.78 10.05 0.95
N LYS A 85 10.84 9.17 0.52
CA LYS A 85 9.44 9.26 0.91
C LYS A 85 9.04 8.09 1.83
N PRO A 86 8.15 8.32 2.82
CA PRO A 86 7.54 7.24 3.58
C PRO A 86 6.64 6.39 2.67
N ALA A 87 6.40 5.14 3.06
CA ALA A 87 5.54 4.21 2.31
C ALA A 87 4.17 4.82 1.98
N TRP A 88 3.55 5.52 2.93
CA TRP A 88 2.27 6.17 2.70
C TRP A 88 2.26 7.14 1.50
N GLN A 89 3.33 7.93 1.33
CA GLN A 89 3.41 8.89 0.23
C GLN A 89 3.64 8.19 -1.11
N HIS A 90 4.50 7.17 -1.16
CA HIS A 90 4.64 6.32 -2.36
C HIS A 90 3.32 5.65 -2.75
N PHE A 91 2.54 5.19 -1.76
CA PHE A 91 1.23 4.61 -2.00
C PHE A 91 0.25 5.64 -2.59
N CYS A 92 0.17 6.85 -2.03
CA CYS A 92 -0.69 7.91 -2.57
C CYS A 92 -0.30 8.30 -4.00
N ASP A 93 0.99 8.48 -4.28
CA ASP A 93 1.48 8.80 -5.62
C ASP A 93 1.10 7.67 -6.62
N GLY A 94 1.31 6.42 -6.24
CA GLY A 94 0.93 5.26 -7.05
C GLY A 94 -0.57 5.13 -7.26
N PHE A 95 -1.37 5.38 -6.22
CA PHE A 95 -2.83 5.36 -6.30
C PHE A 95 -3.38 6.43 -7.26
N LEU A 96 -2.86 7.65 -7.20
CA LEU A 96 -3.25 8.74 -8.10
C LEU A 96 -2.92 8.39 -9.56
N TYR A 97 -1.73 7.84 -9.80
CA TYR A 97 -1.33 7.39 -11.12
C TYR A 97 -2.27 6.29 -11.65
N VAL A 98 -2.53 5.24 -10.88
CA VAL A 98 -3.44 4.16 -11.28
C VAL A 98 -4.85 4.69 -11.52
N SER A 99 -5.34 5.59 -10.66
CA SER A 99 -6.66 6.21 -10.83
C SER A 99 -6.77 6.95 -12.17
N SER A 100 -5.73 7.70 -12.56
CA SER A 100 -5.70 8.40 -13.85
C SER A 100 -5.76 7.46 -15.06
N LEU A 101 -5.24 6.24 -14.93
CA LEU A 101 -5.32 5.22 -15.99
C LEU A 101 -6.71 4.56 -16.04
N LEU A 102 -7.34 4.37 -14.88
CA LEU A 102 -8.66 3.77 -14.76
C LEU A 102 -9.77 4.70 -15.27
N GLU A 103 -9.62 6.02 -15.13
CA GLU A 103 -10.55 6.98 -15.75
C GLU A 103 -10.63 6.84 -17.29
N VAL A 104 -9.55 6.36 -17.91
CA VAL A 104 -9.45 6.16 -19.36
C VAL A 104 -9.85 4.74 -19.77
N THR A 105 -9.94 3.80 -18.82
CA THR A 105 -10.16 2.38 -19.10
C THR A 105 -11.31 1.81 -18.27
N GLU A 106 -12.42 1.42 -18.91
CA GLU A 106 -13.50 0.71 -18.22
C GLU A 106 -13.03 -0.69 -17.79
N GLN A 107 -12.70 -0.85 -16.51
CA GLN A 107 -12.27 -2.13 -15.93
C GLN A 107 -13.30 -2.66 -14.92
N GLN A 108 -13.77 -3.89 -15.16
CA GLN A 108 -14.68 -4.61 -14.25
C GLN A 108 -13.97 -5.00 -12.94
N GLY A 109 -14.70 -4.99 -11.81
CA GLY A 109 -14.17 -5.37 -10.49
C GLY A 109 -13.53 -4.21 -9.71
N LEU A 110 -13.68 -2.97 -10.18
CA LEU A 110 -13.16 -1.75 -9.56
C LEU A 110 -14.29 -0.76 -9.19
N GLU A 111 -15.50 -1.26 -8.98
CA GLU A 111 -16.70 -0.46 -8.70
C GLU A 111 -16.55 0.38 -7.42
N CYS A 112 -15.73 -0.08 -6.46
CA CYS A 112 -15.45 0.64 -5.21
C CYS A 112 -14.27 1.62 -5.31
N TRP A 113 -13.58 1.72 -6.44
CA TRP A 113 -12.35 2.51 -6.57
C TRP A 113 -12.56 4.01 -6.34
N SER A 114 -13.67 4.56 -6.82
CA SER A 114 -14.01 5.98 -6.61
C SER A 114 -14.25 6.29 -5.12
N LEU A 115 -14.91 5.39 -4.39
CA LEU A 115 -15.12 5.51 -2.94
C LEU A 115 -13.78 5.46 -2.18
N ILE A 116 -12.87 4.58 -2.59
CA ILE A 116 -11.51 4.49 -2.05
C ILE A 116 -10.77 5.83 -2.26
N GLY A 117 -10.83 6.38 -3.47
CA GLY A 117 -10.23 7.68 -3.79
C GLY A 117 -10.78 8.82 -2.92
N ALA A 118 -12.09 8.87 -2.71
CA ALA A 118 -12.72 9.86 -1.84
C ALA A 118 -12.24 9.74 -0.37
N ARG A 119 -12.07 8.52 0.13
CA ARG A 119 -11.56 8.26 1.49
C ARG A 119 -10.10 8.72 1.66
N LEU A 120 -9.25 8.48 0.66
CA LEU A 120 -7.86 8.97 0.66
C LEU A 120 -7.80 10.50 0.65
N HIS A 121 -8.61 11.14 -0.20
CA HIS A 121 -8.68 12.60 -0.27
C HIS A 121 -9.09 13.22 1.08
N ASN A 122 -10.11 12.66 1.73
CA ASN A 122 -10.58 13.12 3.03
C ASN A 122 -9.50 13.04 4.13
N ARG A 123 -8.64 12.02 4.10
CA ARG A 123 -7.47 11.95 4.99
C ARG A 123 -6.49 13.07 4.71
N ALA A 124 -6.17 13.33 3.44
CA ALA A 124 -5.24 14.40 3.07
C ALA A 124 -5.73 15.77 3.59
N LEU A 125 -7.02 16.07 3.42
CA LEU A 125 -7.64 17.28 3.96
C LEU A 125 -7.52 17.37 5.49
N LYS A 126 -7.76 16.26 6.21
CA LYS A 126 -7.60 16.21 7.67
C LYS A 126 -6.15 16.39 8.14
N ALA A 127 -5.17 15.98 7.33
CA ALA A 127 -3.75 16.15 7.65
C ALA A 127 -3.30 17.61 7.50
N HIS A 128 -3.88 18.37 6.57
CA HIS A 128 -3.58 19.79 6.34
C HIS A 128 -4.39 20.76 7.23
N GLY A 129 -5.43 20.28 7.91
CA GLY A 129 -6.26 21.07 8.83
C GLY A 129 -5.79 21.09 10.29
N LYS A 130 -4.57 20.62 10.56
CA LYS A 130 -3.88 20.69 11.86
C LYS A 130 -2.65 21.58 11.74
#